data_AF-A0A1Y2FQ74-F1
#
_entry.id   AF-A0A1Y2FQ74-F1
#
_cell.length_a   1.000
_cell.length_b   1.000
_cell.length_c   1.000
_cell.angle_alpha   90.00
_cell.angle_beta   90.00
_cell.angle_gamma   90.00
#
_symmetry.space_group_name_H-M   'P 1'
#
loop_
_entity.id
_entity.type
_entity.pdbx_description
1 polymer ?
#
loop_
_entity_poly.entity_id
_entity_poly.type
_entity_poly.pdbx_seq_one_letter_code
_entity_poly.pdbx_strand_id
1 'polypeptide(L)'
;MKRYLFVGIVASVVCFLIFNRTSENAEYDYTDPFNTAQPGRRDQPEKYCKWIFDRYESSAFEQEWLSLVTTGGVNDNVCAKVAEPHHAGHITEIMGRLAHLVRILDGAIKWENQDTGKPQPPPAADNLFSRFHYKRICFVEKDHVWRHAPGHGVQLIEPLFGMLRDPYDIWCAKKKLKSPPGGYYNDVHAESTQHILPMGFAPYAYTTTAHGKLEEWRMYGIPPWHSSYRPEPLDGVKWTYSPPRNMHIDVGASNFASTPNAPKWVYDRYQARGQPFDKFIAIHGDMADAKASHSDVPADLIGPYQVLGMSLFPNGFEYQGVQNVIRRTVKEEDFFVLKVHDNSREFSERFVKDLVSDENGLAKLIDEFYFEHKVKFNPMAAPWSLEDKHKSQVGDLSTSYKLFKDLRDRGIRAHSWP
;
A
#
# COMPACT_ATOMS: atom_id res chain seq x y z
N MET A 1 47.92 57.33 -24.87
CA MET A 1 48.82 56.72 -25.87
C MET A 1 48.76 55.20 -25.69
N LYS A 2 48.24 54.49 -26.71
CA LYS A 2 48.20 53.04 -26.99
C LYS A 2 46.80 52.55 -27.40
N ARG A 3 46.84 51.71 -28.43
CA ARG A 3 45.83 51.41 -29.45
C ARG A 3 45.15 50.05 -29.19
N TYR A 4 43.92 49.96 -29.69
CA TYR A 4 43.11 48.82 -30.16
C TYR A 4 43.61 47.37 -29.99
N LEU A 5 42.68 46.47 -29.64
CA LEU A 5 42.36 45.31 -30.49
C LEU A 5 40.91 44.84 -30.29
N PHE A 6 40.14 44.88 -31.39
CA PHE A 6 38.89 44.16 -31.62
C PHE A 6 39.21 42.73 -32.08
N VAL A 7 38.27 41.79 -31.86
CA VAL A 7 38.00 40.49 -32.54
C VAL A 7 37.58 39.49 -31.43
N GLY A 8 36.47 38.75 -31.49
CA GLY A 8 35.51 38.55 -32.58
C GLY A 8 34.20 37.94 -32.08
N ILE A 9 33.21 38.09 -32.95
CA ILE A 9 31.83 37.59 -32.84
C ILE A 9 31.84 36.11 -33.22
N VAL A 10 31.32 35.23 -32.35
CA VAL A 10 30.94 33.87 -32.73
C VAL A 10 29.42 33.89 -32.92
N ALA A 11 29.00 33.83 -34.18
CA ALA A 11 27.63 33.64 -34.58
C ALA A 11 27.27 32.15 -34.44
N SER A 12 26.40 31.82 -33.50
CA SER A 12 25.76 30.49 -33.44
C SER A 12 24.60 30.46 -34.42
N VAL A 13 24.81 29.74 -35.53
CA VAL A 13 23.76 29.35 -36.47
C VAL A 13 22.85 28.34 -35.78
N VAL A 14 21.64 28.76 -35.43
CA VAL A 14 20.57 27.87 -34.98
C VAL A 14 19.93 27.26 -36.24
N CYS A 15 20.30 26.02 -36.56
CA CYS A 15 19.57 25.20 -37.50
C CYS A 15 18.23 24.79 -36.87
N PHE A 16 17.13 25.37 -37.35
CA PHE A 16 15.79 24.82 -37.17
C PHE A 16 15.67 23.56 -38.04
N LEU A 17 15.94 22.39 -37.44
CA LEU A 17 15.49 21.12 -38.00
C LEU A 17 14.00 20.96 -37.68
N ILE A 18 13.17 21.25 -38.68
CA ILE A 18 11.76 20.88 -38.69
C ILE A 18 11.71 19.36 -38.86
N PHE A 19 11.58 18.63 -37.75
CA PHE A 19 11.18 17.23 -37.80
C PHE A 19 9.69 17.18 -38.12
N ASN A 20 9.39 17.00 -39.40
CA ASN A 20 8.10 16.48 -39.86
C ASN A 20 8.00 15.02 -39.39
N ARG A 21 7.55 14.82 -38.14
CA ARG A 21 7.22 13.50 -37.61
C ARG A 21 5.82 13.18 -38.09
N THR A 22 5.74 12.51 -39.24
CA THR A 22 4.53 11.82 -39.68
C THR A 22 4.13 10.84 -38.58
N SER A 23 2.99 11.08 -37.94
CA SER A 23 2.36 10.13 -37.03
C SER A 23 1.87 8.95 -37.87
N GLU A 24 2.73 7.96 -38.07
CA GLU A 24 2.26 6.62 -38.40
C GLU A 24 1.41 6.16 -37.23
N ASN A 25 0.13 5.94 -37.51
CA ASN A 25 -0.80 5.27 -36.61
C ASN A 25 -0.25 3.86 -36.36
N ALA A 26 0.52 3.71 -35.29
CA ALA A 26 0.78 2.40 -34.71
C ALA A 26 -0.56 1.91 -34.17
N GLU A 27 -1.24 1.11 -34.99
CA GLU A 27 -2.33 0.25 -34.58
C GLU A 27 -1.76 -0.70 -33.52
N TYR A 28 -1.88 -0.32 -32.25
CA TYR A 28 -1.55 -1.16 -31.12
C TYR A 28 -2.55 -2.31 -31.13
N ASP A 29 -2.10 -3.48 -31.60
CA ASP A 29 -2.82 -4.73 -31.49
C ASP A 29 -2.87 -5.14 -30.01
N TYR A 30 -3.86 -4.59 -29.29
CA TYR A 30 -4.13 -4.87 -27.88
C TYR A 30 -4.77 -6.26 -27.77
N THR A 31 -3.96 -7.30 -27.96
CA THR A 31 -4.35 -8.66 -27.61
C THR A 31 -4.34 -8.78 -26.09
N ASP A 32 -5.50 -8.52 -25.49
CA ASP A 32 -5.73 -8.56 -24.04
C ASP A 32 -5.43 -9.96 -23.48
N PRO A 33 -4.35 -10.14 -22.69
CA PRO A 33 -4.03 -11.44 -22.10
C PRO A 33 -4.95 -11.81 -20.92
N PHE A 34 -5.86 -10.91 -20.51
CA PHE A 34 -6.76 -11.10 -19.37
C PHE A 34 -8.14 -11.61 -19.76
N ASN A 35 -8.47 -11.63 -21.05
CA ASN A 35 -9.57 -12.44 -21.51
C ASN A 35 -9.08 -13.89 -21.64
N THR A 36 -9.12 -14.66 -20.54
CA THR A 36 -9.07 -16.13 -20.61
C THR A 36 -10.33 -16.71 -21.28
N ALA A 37 -10.95 -15.98 -22.22
CA ALA A 37 -11.65 -16.59 -23.31
C ALA A 37 -10.64 -17.48 -24.04
N GLN A 38 -10.58 -18.76 -23.66
CA GLN A 38 -10.00 -19.75 -24.54
C GLN A 38 -10.66 -19.57 -25.91
N PRO A 39 -9.90 -19.24 -26.97
CA PRO A 39 -10.45 -19.07 -28.31
C PRO A 39 -10.90 -20.45 -28.79
N GLY A 40 -12.14 -20.84 -28.48
CA GLY A 40 -12.63 -22.18 -28.79
C GLY A 40 -14.00 -22.60 -28.25
N ARG A 41 -14.59 -21.93 -27.24
CA ARG A 41 -15.96 -22.24 -26.79
C ARG A 41 -16.88 -21.04 -26.95
N ARG A 42 -17.51 -20.93 -28.13
CA ARG A 42 -18.51 -19.89 -28.48
C ARG A 42 -19.85 -19.98 -27.73
N ASP A 43 -20.02 -20.97 -26.84
CA ASP A 43 -21.33 -21.27 -26.22
C ASP A 43 -21.43 -20.91 -24.72
N GLN A 44 -20.44 -20.25 -24.14
CA GLN A 44 -20.60 -19.68 -22.79
C GLN A 44 -20.52 -18.15 -22.86
N PRO A 45 -21.57 -17.42 -22.45
CA PRO A 45 -21.48 -15.97 -22.35
C PRO A 45 -20.27 -15.63 -21.48
N GLU A 46 -19.40 -14.78 -22.01
CA GLU A 46 -18.13 -14.39 -21.39
C GLU A 46 -18.43 -13.87 -19.98
N LYS A 47 -18.07 -14.65 -18.96
CA LYS A 47 -18.28 -14.26 -17.57
C LYS A 47 -17.09 -13.45 -17.13
N TYR A 48 -17.26 -12.13 -17.08
CA TYR A 48 -16.30 -11.28 -16.39
C TYR A 48 -16.29 -11.63 -14.90
N CYS A 49 -15.11 -11.84 -14.31
CA CYS A 49 -14.99 -12.22 -12.91
C CYS A 49 -13.97 -11.34 -12.19
N LYS A 50 -14.28 -11.01 -10.93
CA LYS A 50 -13.36 -10.34 -10.02
C LYS A 50 -13.21 -11.10 -8.71
N TRP A 51 -12.24 -10.68 -7.93
CA TRP A 51 -11.99 -11.19 -6.60
C TRP A 51 -12.38 -10.12 -5.59
N ILE A 52 -13.01 -10.53 -4.50
CA ILE A 52 -13.37 -9.64 -3.41
C ILE A 52 -12.84 -10.21 -2.11
N PHE A 53 -12.51 -9.32 -1.18
CA PHE A 53 -12.17 -9.71 0.18
C PHE A 53 -13.27 -10.59 0.80
N ASP A 54 -12.85 -11.64 1.49
CA ASP A 54 -13.73 -12.55 2.21
C ASP A 54 -13.55 -12.42 3.73
N ARG A 55 -12.31 -12.58 4.21
CA ARG A 55 -11.98 -12.48 5.64
C ARG A 55 -10.49 -12.30 5.88
N TYR A 56 -10.17 -11.80 7.07
CA TYR A 56 -8.82 -11.78 7.63
C TYR A 56 -8.63 -12.92 8.62
N GLU A 57 -7.41 -13.47 8.66
CA GLU A 57 -7.01 -14.52 9.58
C GLU A 57 -5.65 -14.18 10.20
N SER A 58 -5.65 -13.82 11.48
CA SER A 58 -4.43 -13.63 12.27
C SER A 58 -3.66 -14.95 12.41
N SER A 59 -2.33 -14.91 12.23
CA SER A 59 -1.46 -16.05 12.52
C SER A 59 -1.51 -16.43 14.00
N ALA A 60 -1.09 -17.66 14.32
CA ALA A 60 -1.01 -18.11 15.71
C ALA A 60 -0.12 -17.19 16.56
N PHE A 61 0.99 -16.71 15.98
CA PHE A 61 1.89 -15.77 16.66
C PHE A 61 1.27 -14.39 16.86
N GLU A 62 0.53 -13.86 15.87
CA GLU A 62 -0.20 -12.59 16.04
C GLU A 62 -1.25 -12.70 17.15
N GLN A 63 -1.99 -13.81 17.22
CA GLN A 63 -2.99 -14.03 18.26
C GLN A 63 -2.36 -14.11 19.66
N GLU A 64 -1.25 -14.83 19.78
CA GLU A 64 -0.45 -14.88 21.00
C GLU A 64 0.00 -13.47 21.41
N TRP A 65 0.58 -12.71 20.48
CA TRP A 65 1.07 -11.38 20.76
C TRP A 65 -0.05 -10.40 21.13
N LEU A 66 -1.20 -10.46 20.42
CA LEU A 66 -2.39 -9.67 20.74
C LEU A 66 -2.88 -9.96 22.17
N SER A 67 -2.89 -11.23 22.59
CA SER A 67 -3.25 -11.62 23.96
C SER A 67 -2.29 -11.00 24.99
N LEU A 68 -0.98 -11.05 24.71
CA LEU A 68 0.04 -10.43 25.57
C LEU A 68 -0.15 -8.92 25.66
N VAL A 69 -0.39 -8.23 24.55
CA VAL A 69 -0.57 -6.77 24.56
C VAL A 69 -1.84 -6.35 25.28
N THR A 70 -2.94 -7.12 25.13
CA THR A 70 -4.24 -6.79 25.72
C THR A 70 -4.36 -7.15 27.20
N THR A 71 -3.75 -8.26 27.64
CA THR A 71 -3.93 -8.78 29.02
C THR A 71 -2.64 -8.97 29.79
N GLY A 72 -1.49 -9.08 29.10
CA GLY A 72 -0.19 -9.44 29.68
C GLY A 72 0.69 -8.27 30.13
N GLY A 73 0.20 -7.02 30.09
CA GLY A 73 0.93 -5.86 30.59
C GLY A 73 2.16 -5.47 29.75
N VAL A 74 2.12 -5.68 28.44
CA VAL A 74 3.25 -5.41 27.53
C VAL A 74 3.55 -3.92 27.34
N ASN A 75 2.57 -3.03 27.53
CA ASN A 75 2.67 -1.61 27.17
C ASN A 75 3.94 -0.91 27.69
N ASP A 76 4.32 -1.15 28.95
CA ASP A 76 5.46 -0.47 29.57
C ASP A 76 6.77 -1.28 29.47
N ASN A 77 6.71 -2.51 28.93
CA ASN A 77 7.83 -3.44 28.88
C ASN A 77 7.97 -4.17 27.53
N VAL A 78 7.43 -3.59 26.45
CA VAL A 78 7.38 -4.20 25.11
C VAL A 78 8.76 -4.62 24.63
N CYS A 79 9.79 -3.82 24.88
CA CYS A 79 11.16 -4.14 24.49
C CYS A 79 11.72 -5.37 25.21
N ALA A 80 11.41 -5.57 26.49
CA ALA A 80 11.87 -6.77 27.18
C ALA A 80 11.11 -8.01 26.69
N LYS A 81 9.80 -7.85 26.42
CA LYS A 81 8.97 -8.93 25.88
C LYS A 81 9.43 -9.37 24.48
N VAL A 82 9.72 -8.42 23.59
CA VAL A 82 10.31 -8.67 22.27
C VAL A 82 11.65 -9.41 22.40
N ALA A 83 12.46 -9.09 23.41
CA ALA A 83 13.76 -9.70 23.65
C ALA A 83 13.72 -11.08 24.34
N GLU A 84 12.54 -11.56 24.79
CA GLU A 84 12.41 -12.92 25.32
C GLU A 84 12.70 -13.94 24.22
N PRO A 85 13.45 -15.03 24.48
CA PRO A 85 13.93 -15.95 23.43
C PRO A 85 12.84 -16.48 22.50
N HIS A 86 11.66 -16.79 23.06
CA HIS A 86 10.50 -17.25 22.30
C HIS A 86 10.06 -16.22 21.25
N HIS A 87 9.80 -14.99 21.65
CA HIS A 87 9.37 -13.92 20.74
C HIS A 87 10.50 -13.47 19.81
N ALA A 88 11.72 -13.36 20.32
CA ALA A 88 12.88 -12.96 19.53
C ALA A 88 13.15 -13.93 18.37
N GLY A 89 12.94 -15.24 18.57
CA GLY A 89 13.03 -16.25 17.53
C GLY A 89 12.02 -16.01 16.40
N HIS A 90 10.73 -15.96 16.72
CA HIS A 90 9.68 -15.69 15.72
C HIS A 90 9.86 -14.35 15.01
N ILE A 91 10.20 -13.29 15.74
CA ILE A 91 10.44 -11.96 15.15
C ILE A 91 11.64 -11.99 14.20
N THR A 92 12.71 -12.70 14.55
CA THR A 92 13.88 -12.85 13.66
C THR A 92 13.50 -13.60 12.38
N GLU A 93 12.67 -14.64 12.47
CA GLU A 93 12.17 -15.37 11.30
C GLU A 93 11.26 -14.52 10.41
N ILE A 94 10.32 -13.78 11.02
CA ILE A 94 9.44 -12.85 10.31
C ILE A 94 10.26 -11.78 9.58
N MET A 95 11.17 -11.10 10.28
CA MET A 95 12.00 -10.04 9.69
C MET A 95 12.97 -10.59 8.64
N GLY A 96 13.47 -11.81 8.81
CA GLY A 96 14.31 -12.47 7.80
C GLY A 96 13.51 -12.79 6.54
N ARG A 97 12.27 -13.25 6.71
CA ARG A 97 11.35 -13.50 5.61
C ARG A 97 10.94 -12.20 4.90
N LEU A 98 10.64 -11.14 5.64
CA LEU A 98 10.34 -9.81 5.08
C LEU A 98 11.52 -9.24 4.31
N ALA A 99 12.73 -9.28 4.88
CA ALA A 99 13.94 -8.85 4.18
C ALA A 99 14.15 -9.64 2.89
N HIS A 100 13.90 -10.95 2.90
CA HIS A 100 13.96 -11.78 1.69
C HIS A 100 12.92 -11.34 0.65
N LEU A 101 11.65 -11.17 1.03
CA LEU A 101 10.56 -10.80 0.13
C LEU A 101 10.72 -9.38 -0.43
N VAL A 102 11.10 -8.40 0.40
CA VAL A 102 11.12 -6.99 0.00
C VAL A 102 12.43 -6.61 -0.71
N ARG A 103 13.56 -7.20 -0.30
CA ARG A 103 14.90 -6.79 -0.77
C ARG A 103 15.52 -7.71 -1.81
N ILE A 104 15.38 -9.03 -1.68
CA ILE A 104 16.08 -9.98 -2.57
C ILE A 104 15.37 -10.08 -3.93
N LEU A 105 14.13 -9.61 -4.04
CA LEU A 105 13.46 -9.47 -5.32
C LEU A 105 14.21 -8.47 -6.20
N ASP A 106 14.75 -8.99 -7.30
CA ASP A 106 15.40 -8.22 -8.36
C ASP A 106 14.53 -7.02 -8.75
N GLY A 107 15.05 -5.81 -8.51
CA GLY A 107 14.36 -4.55 -8.82
C GLY A 107 14.18 -4.31 -10.32
N ALA A 108 14.80 -5.13 -11.18
CA ALA A 108 14.55 -5.13 -12.61
C ALA A 108 13.26 -5.88 -12.98
N ILE A 109 12.70 -6.70 -12.09
CA ILE A 109 11.44 -7.40 -12.34
C ILE A 109 10.29 -6.38 -12.27
N LYS A 110 9.70 -6.12 -13.44
CA LYS A 110 8.45 -5.39 -13.59
C LYS A 110 7.32 -6.38 -13.88
N TRP A 111 6.25 -6.31 -13.12
CA TRP A 111 5.06 -7.11 -13.37
C TRP A 111 4.10 -6.31 -14.24
N GLU A 112 4.26 -6.43 -15.55
CA GLU A 112 3.34 -5.81 -16.51
C GLU A 112 2.00 -6.56 -16.56
N ASN A 113 2.00 -7.83 -16.15
CA ASN A 113 0.81 -8.68 -16.13
C ASN A 113 0.54 -9.26 -14.75
N GLN A 114 -0.76 -9.40 -14.43
CA GLN A 114 -1.20 -10.19 -13.28
C GLN A 114 -0.74 -11.64 -13.42
N ASP A 115 -0.45 -12.25 -12.28
CA ASP A 115 -0.18 -13.67 -12.17
C ASP A 115 1.04 -14.26 -12.92
N THR A 116 2.11 -13.50 -13.06
CA THR A 116 3.33 -13.97 -13.74
C THR A 116 4.30 -14.75 -12.84
N GLY A 117 4.04 -14.78 -11.51
CA GLY A 117 4.88 -15.48 -10.54
C GLY A 117 4.84 -17.00 -10.72
N LYS A 118 6.02 -17.65 -10.74
CA LYS A 118 6.07 -19.12 -10.77
C LYS A 118 5.64 -19.70 -9.41
N PRO A 119 4.78 -20.72 -9.39
CA PRO A 119 4.47 -21.46 -8.17
C PRO A 119 5.71 -22.06 -7.51
N GLN A 120 5.78 -21.97 -6.19
CA GLN A 120 6.83 -22.49 -5.33
C GLN A 120 6.21 -22.94 -4.00
N PRO A 121 6.78 -23.96 -3.32
CA PRO A 121 6.35 -24.31 -1.97
C PRO A 121 6.54 -23.12 -1.01
N PRO A 122 5.57 -22.84 -0.11
CA PRO A 122 5.72 -21.78 0.88
C PRO A 122 6.81 -22.16 1.90
N PRO A 123 7.76 -21.28 2.21
CA PRO A 123 8.70 -21.50 3.30
C PRO A 123 8.00 -21.66 4.66
N ALA A 124 8.62 -22.39 5.59
CA ALA A 124 8.05 -22.61 6.92
C ALA A 124 7.71 -21.31 7.67
N ALA A 125 8.52 -20.26 7.47
CA ALA A 125 8.30 -18.94 8.06
C ALA A 125 6.96 -18.30 7.67
N ASP A 126 6.35 -18.68 6.52
CA ASP A 126 5.05 -18.16 6.08
C ASP A 126 3.92 -18.57 7.05
N ASN A 127 4.13 -19.57 7.91
CA ASN A 127 3.19 -19.92 8.98
C ASN A 127 3.08 -18.84 10.07
N LEU A 128 4.08 -17.98 10.20
CA LEU A 128 4.07 -16.85 11.14
C LEU A 128 3.28 -15.64 10.61
N PHE A 129 2.96 -15.62 9.32
CA PHE A 129 2.26 -14.51 8.66
C PHE A 129 0.75 -14.68 8.74
N SER A 130 0.06 -13.55 8.83
CA SER A 130 -1.40 -13.48 8.79
C SER A 130 -1.88 -13.53 7.34
N ARG A 131 -3.18 -13.80 7.14
CA ARG A 131 -3.74 -14.11 5.81
C ARG A 131 -4.96 -13.25 5.51
N PHE A 132 -4.98 -12.71 4.29
CA PHE A 132 -6.17 -12.16 3.66
C PHE A 132 -6.75 -13.21 2.73
N HIS A 133 -8.02 -13.55 2.91
CA HIS A 133 -8.74 -14.49 2.06
C HIS A 133 -9.64 -13.73 1.09
N TYR A 134 -9.71 -14.24 -0.13
CA TYR A 134 -10.48 -13.66 -1.23
C TYR A 134 -11.40 -14.72 -1.82
N LYS A 135 -12.58 -14.30 -2.27
CA LYS A 135 -13.52 -15.14 -3.00
C LYS A 135 -13.79 -14.59 -4.39
N ARG A 136 -14.06 -15.48 -5.33
CA ARG A 136 -14.35 -15.10 -6.70
C ARG A 136 -15.84 -14.81 -6.89
N ILE A 137 -16.13 -13.74 -7.60
CA ILE A 137 -17.47 -13.39 -8.07
C ILE A 137 -17.43 -13.12 -9.57
N CYS A 138 -18.51 -13.41 -10.28
CA CYS A 138 -18.62 -13.12 -11.71
C CYS A 138 -19.87 -12.30 -12.01
N PHE A 139 -19.72 -11.37 -12.93
CA PHE A 139 -20.79 -10.54 -13.44
C PHE A 139 -21.63 -11.37 -14.39
N VAL A 140 -22.94 -11.41 -14.13
CA VAL A 140 -23.91 -12.07 -15.01
C VAL A 140 -24.57 -10.99 -15.84
N GLU A 141 -24.09 -10.80 -17.07
CA GLU A 141 -24.54 -9.74 -17.98
C GLU A 141 -26.06 -9.72 -18.20
N LYS A 142 -26.70 -10.90 -18.22
CA LYS A 142 -28.16 -11.02 -18.38
C LYS A 142 -28.95 -10.33 -17.26
N ASP A 143 -28.46 -10.46 -16.03
CA ASP A 143 -29.18 -10.08 -14.82
C ASP A 143 -28.58 -8.82 -14.18
N HIS A 144 -27.45 -8.34 -14.70
CA HIS A 144 -26.72 -7.17 -14.22
C HIS A 144 -26.31 -7.30 -12.74
N VAL A 145 -26.03 -8.53 -12.30
CA VAL A 145 -25.67 -8.83 -10.91
C VAL A 145 -24.37 -9.62 -10.83
N TRP A 146 -23.62 -9.33 -9.77
CA TRP A 146 -22.50 -10.13 -9.33
C TRP A 146 -22.98 -11.37 -8.61
N ARG A 147 -22.47 -12.54 -9.00
CA ARG A 147 -22.78 -13.81 -8.34
C ARG A 147 -21.51 -14.51 -7.89
N HIS A 148 -21.63 -15.27 -6.80
CA HIS A 148 -20.57 -16.16 -6.37
C HIS A 148 -20.14 -17.10 -7.49
N ALA A 149 -18.83 -17.24 -7.63
CA ALA A 149 -18.21 -18.16 -8.56
C ALA A 149 -17.24 -19.08 -7.81
N PRO A 150 -16.99 -20.29 -8.35
CA PRO A 150 -15.95 -21.16 -7.81
C PRO A 150 -14.59 -20.46 -7.77
N GLY A 151 -13.90 -20.62 -6.65
CA GLY A 151 -12.54 -20.14 -6.47
C GLY A 151 -12.36 -19.35 -5.19
N HIS A 152 -11.17 -19.49 -4.62
CA HIS A 152 -10.73 -18.78 -3.44
C HIS A 152 -9.24 -18.46 -3.58
N GLY A 153 -8.83 -17.36 -2.96
CA GLY A 153 -7.48 -16.84 -2.97
C GLY A 153 -7.02 -16.52 -1.56
N VAL A 154 -5.72 -16.55 -1.35
CA VAL A 154 -5.08 -16.18 -0.09
C VAL A 154 -3.86 -15.33 -0.39
N GLN A 155 -3.63 -14.31 0.43
CA GLN A 155 -2.42 -13.50 0.42
C GLN A 155 -1.85 -13.36 1.82
N LEU A 156 -0.53 -13.43 1.94
CA LEU A 156 0.13 -13.12 3.20
C LEU A 156 0.09 -11.62 3.50
N ILE A 157 0.22 -11.29 4.78
CA ILE A 157 0.53 -9.96 5.28
C ILE A 157 1.41 -10.13 6.51
N GLU A 158 2.31 -9.18 6.78
CA GLU A 158 3.08 -9.23 8.03
C GLU A 158 2.12 -9.31 9.22
N PRO A 159 2.42 -10.13 10.24
CA PRO A 159 1.60 -10.18 11.43
C PRO A 159 1.65 -8.82 12.15
N LEU A 160 0.67 -8.54 13.00
CA LEU A 160 0.81 -7.47 13.99
C LEU A 160 1.72 -7.99 15.12
N PHE A 161 2.88 -7.39 15.33
CA PHE A 161 3.84 -7.82 16.36
C PHE A 161 4.73 -6.69 16.89
N GLY A 162 5.37 -6.95 18.04
CA GLY A 162 6.28 -6.01 18.69
C GLY A 162 5.62 -4.68 19.04
N MET A 163 6.24 -3.60 18.57
CA MET A 163 5.78 -2.22 18.75
C MET A 163 4.90 -1.74 17.59
N LEU A 164 4.48 -2.63 16.69
CA LEU A 164 3.96 -2.28 15.36
C LEU A 164 4.97 -1.45 14.56
N ARG A 165 6.25 -1.69 14.80
CA ARG A 165 7.39 -0.99 14.22
C ARG A 165 8.53 -1.97 14.08
N ASP A 166 9.55 -1.59 13.32
CA ASP A 166 10.75 -2.37 13.18
C ASP A 166 11.41 -2.65 14.57
N PRO A 167 11.52 -3.93 14.97
CA PRO A 167 12.04 -4.32 16.28
C PRO A 167 13.56 -4.16 16.42
N TYR A 168 14.29 -3.94 15.31
CA TYR A 168 15.73 -3.68 15.29
C TYR A 168 16.06 -2.19 15.26
N ASP A 169 15.04 -1.34 15.24
CA ASP A 169 15.22 0.10 15.31
C ASP A 169 15.70 0.57 16.69
N ILE A 170 16.09 1.83 16.79
CA ILE A 170 16.75 2.41 17.95
C ILE A 170 15.86 2.53 19.19
N TRP A 171 14.53 2.44 19.01
CA TRP A 171 13.55 2.76 20.04
C TRP A 171 13.70 1.91 21.30
N CYS A 172 14.09 0.64 21.19
CA CYS A 172 14.35 -0.22 22.34
C CYS A 172 15.72 -0.02 23.02
N ALA A 173 16.54 0.94 22.55
CA ALA A 173 17.85 1.28 23.10
C ALA A 173 18.71 0.04 23.42
N LYS A 174 19.16 -0.12 24.68
CA LYS A 174 19.97 -1.27 25.12
C LYS A 174 19.22 -2.62 25.14
N LYS A 175 17.88 -2.60 25.10
CA LYS A 175 17.00 -3.78 25.09
C LYS A 175 16.55 -4.19 23.68
N LYS A 176 17.08 -3.56 22.63
CA LYS A 176 16.76 -3.93 21.25
C LYS A 176 17.25 -5.34 20.92
N LEU A 177 16.63 -5.97 19.93
CA LEU A 177 17.16 -7.19 19.34
C LEU A 177 18.54 -6.90 18.74
N LYS A 178 19.55 -7.68 19.14
CA LYS A 178 20.96 -7.36 18.86
C LYS A 178 21.44 -7.83 17.50
N SER A 179 20.87 -8.91 16.99
CA SER A 179 21.33 -9.57 15.78
C SER A 179 20.20 -9.61 14.75
N PRO A 180 20.17 -8.67 13.80
CA PRO A 180 19.23 -8.76 12.70
C PRO A 180 19.52 -9.99 11.82
N PRO A 181 18.50 -10.55 11.15
CA PRO A 181 18.68 -11.67 10.24
C PRO A 181 19.54 -11.27 9.02
N GLY A 182 20.12 -12.25 8.34
CA GLY A 182 20.91 -11.99 7.13
C GLY A 182 20.10 -11.24 6.06
N GLY A 183 20.72 -10.24 5.42
CA GLY A 183 20.07 -9.41 4.39
C GLY A 183 19.22 -8.25 4.94
N TYR A 184 18.95 -8.21 6.25
CA TYR A 184 18.34 -7.06 6.89
C TYR A 184 19.32 -5.88 6.91
N TYR A 185 18.83 -4.69 6.54
CA TYR A 185 19.60 -3.47 6.58
C TYR A 185 18.68 -2.34 7.04
N ASN A 186 19.00 -1.77 8.20
CA ASN A 186 18.33 -0.60 8.70
C ASN A 186 19.01 0.62 8.05
N ASP A 187 18.48 1.05 6.90
CA ASP A 187 18.91 2.22 6.16
C ASP A 187 18.44 3.53 6.80
N VAL A 188 17.39 3.49 7.63
CA VAL A 188 16.75 4.68 8.18
C VAL A 188 16.58 4.55 9.69
N HIS A 189 17.44 5.26 10.42
CA HIS A 189 17.33 5.36 11.87
C HIS A 189 15.97 5.91 12.30
N ALA A 190 15.32 5.24 13.27
CA ALA A 190 14.03 5.61 13.88
C ALA A 190 12.79 5.50 12.97
N GLU A 191 12.99 5.29 11.68
CA GLU A 191 11.97 5.45 10.64
C GLU A 191 11.90 4.22 9.70
N SER A 192 12.45 3.08 10.13
CA SER A 192 12.56 1.88 9.28
C SER A 192 11.20 1.35 8.84
N THR A 193 11.06 1.11 7.53
CA THR A 193 9.89 0.48 6.90
C THR A 193 10.11 -1.01 6.61
N GLN A 194 11.20 -1.62 7.08
CA GLN A 194 11.58 -2.99 6.73
C GLN A 194 10.60 -4.05 7.29
N HIS A 195 9.74 -3.66 8.24
CA HIS A 195 8.71 -4.53 8.81
C HIS A 195 7.42 -4.58 7.97
N ILE A 196 7.32 -3.82 6.87
CA ILE A 196 6.09 -3.70 6.07
C ILE A 196 6.13 -4.64 4.87
N LEU A 197 5.02 -5.35 4.61
CA LEU A 197 4.84 -6.20 3.41
C LEU A 197 3.71 -5.67 2.50
N PRO A 198 4.03 -4.77 1.55
CA PRO A 198 3.04 -4.28 0.59
C PRO A 198 2.49 -5.42 -0.27
N MET A 199 1.28 -5.25 -0.82
CA MET A 199 0.55 -6.28 -1.58
C MET A 199 1.38 -6.86 -2.73
N GLY A 200 2.08 -6.03 -3.51
CA GLY A 200 2.90 -6.49 -4.63
C GLY A 200 4.08 -7.40 -4.23
N PHE A 201 4.46 -7.39 -2.96
CA PHE A 201 5.55 -8.21 -2.41
C PHE A 201 5.04 -9.43 -1.64
N ALA A 202 3.74 -9.47 -1.34
CA ALA A 202 3.16 -10.47 -0.49
C ALA A 202 2.89 -11.77 -1.26
N PRO A 203 3.44 -12.91 -0.81
CA PRO A 203 3.13 -14.20 -1.42
C PRO A 203 1.63 -14.46 -1.44
N TYR A 204 1.16 -15.09 -2.51
CA TYR A 204 -0.24 -15.38 -2.70
C TYR A 204 -0.46 -16.74 -3.38
N ALA A 205 -1.63 -17.33 -3.18
CA ALA A 205 -2.07 -18.54 -3.85
C ALA A 205 -3.57 -18.41 -4.17
N TYR A 206 -4.03 -19.03 -5.25
CA TYR A 206 -5.46 -19.07 -5.54
C TYR A 206 -5.83 -20.28 -6.41
N THR A 207 -7.12 -20.59 -6.43
CA THR A 207 -7.71 -21.55 -7.36
C THR A 207 -9.01 -20.99 -7.93
N THR A 208 -9.33 -21.33 -9.18
CA THR A 208 -10.59 -20.96 -9.83
C THR A 208 -11.66 -22.06 -9.72
N THR A 209 -11.40 -23.10 -8.94
CA THR A 209 -12.29 -24.25 -8.76
C THR A 209 -12.81 -24.32 -7.33
N ALA A 210 -14.00 -24.91 -7.12
CA ALA A 210 -14.65 -24.92 -5.81
C ALA A 210 -13.92 -25.79 -4.77
N HIS A 211 -13.22 -26.82 -5.23
CA HIS A 211 -12.52 -27.81 -4.40
C HIS A 211 -11.03 -27.89 -4.69
N GLY A 212 -10.50 -26.94 -5.47
CA GLY A 212 -9.07 -26.88 -5.76
C GLY A 212 -8.28 -26.61 -4.49
N LYS A 213 -7.12 -27.24 -4.37
CA LYS A 213 -6.22 -26.96 -3.27
C LYS A 213 -5.33 -25.77 -3.62
N LEU A 214 -4.99 -24.98 -2.61
CA LEU A 214 -3.98 -23.92 -2.69
C LEU A 214 -2.58 -24.55 -2.61
N GLU A 215 -2.19 -25.29 -3.65
CA GLU A 215 -0.87 -25.95 -3.69
C GLU A 215 0.21 -25.09 -4.37
N GLU A 216 -0.19 -24.01 -5.03
CA GLU A 216 0.67 -23.22 -5.92
C GLU A 216 0.87 -21.79 -5.41
N TRP A 217 1.69 -21.65 -4.36
CA TRP A 217 2.07 -20.34 -3.83
C TRP A 217 3.01 -19.61 -4.77
N ARG A 218 2.73 -18.36 -5.06
CA ARG A 218 3.59 -17.47 -5.83
C ARG A 218 4.23 -16.52 -4.85
N MET A 219 5.56 -16.49 -4.85
CA MET A 219 6.31 -15.70 -3.87
C MET A 219 6.24 -14.20 -4.13
N TYR A 220 5.84 -13.80 -5.33
CA TYR A 220 5.82 -12.43 -5.81
C TYR A 220 4.95 -12.32 -7.06
N GLY A 221 4.50 -11.10 -7.38
CA GLY A 221 3.65 -10.81 -8.53
C GLY A 221 2.43 -9.96 -8.16
N ILE A 222 1.67 -9.57 -9.18
CA ILE A 222 0.39 -8.88 -9.00
C ILE A 222 -0.70 -9.94 -8.85
N PRO A 223 -1.36 -10.05 -7.68
CA PRO A 223 -2.40 -11.05 -7.50
C PRO A 223 -3.67 -10.69 -8.29
N PRO A 224 -4.54 -11.66 -8.59
CA PRO A 224 -5.79 -11.40 -9.34
C PRO A 224 -6.80 -10.44 -8.68
N TRP A 225 -6.66 -10.18 -7.37
CA TRP A 225 -7.50 -9.23 -6.63
C TRP A 225 -6.87 -7.84 -6.50
N HIS A 226 -5.68 -7.61 -7.06
CA HIS A 226 -5.03 -6.30 -6.98
C HIS A 226 -5.90 -5.19 -7.54
N SER A 227 -6.54 -5.46 -8.68
CA SER A 227 -7.45 -4.52 -9.31
C SER A 227 -8.38 -5.28 -10.25
N SER A 228 -9.50 -4.68 -10.63
CA SER A 228 -10.51 -5.33 -11.45
C SER A 228 -11.10 -4.33 -12.42
N TYR A 229 -11.25 -4.72 -13.68
CA TYR A 229 -12.05 -3.94 -14.63
C TYR A 229 -13.46 -3.65 -14.10
N ARG A 230 -14.01 -2.53 -14.55
CA ARG A 230 -15.39 -2.14 -14.24
C ARG A 230 -16.30 -2.37 -15.44
N PRO A 231 -17.38 -3.17 -15.32
CA PRO A 231 -18.37 -3.24 -16.37
C PRO A 231 -19.10 -1.89 -16.49
N GLU A 232 -19.14 -1.36 -17.70
CA GLU A 232 -19.83 -0.11 -18.04
C GLU A 232 -20.85 -0.38 -19.16
N PRO A 233 -22.09 0.13 -19.02
CA PRO A 233 -23.08 -0.03 -20.06
C PRO A 233 -22.65 0.78 -21.30
N LEU A 234 -22.66 0.14 -22.46
CA LEU A 234 -22.57 0.82 -23.76
C LEU A 234 -23.98 0.91 -24.35
N ASP A 235 -24.33 2.07 -24.90
CA ASP A 235 -25.63 2.30 -25.52
C ASP A 235 -25.95 1.21 -26.56
N GLY A 236 -27.04 0.46 -26.34
CA GLY A 236 -27.52 -0.51 -27.32
C GLY A 236 -26.97 -1.94 -27.21
N VAL A 237 -26.84 -2.49 -26.00
CA VAL A 237 -26.80 -3.95 -25.67
C VAL A 237 -25.41 -4.54 -25.37
N LYS A 238 -24.30 -3.82 -25.56
CA LYS A 238 -22.96 -4.33 -25.17
C LYS A 238 -22.47 -3.75 -23.85
N TRP A 239 -21.69 -4.53 -23.11
CA TRP A 239 -20.88 -4.04 -22.00
C TRP A 239 -19.49 -3.68 -22.52
N THR A 240 -18.93 -2.60 -21.98
CA THR A 240 -17.50 -2.31 -22.08
C THR A 240 -16.87 -2.43 -20.70
N TYR A 241 -15.56 -2.52 -20.64
CA TYR A 241 -14.82 -2.73 -19.41
C TYR A 241 -13.78 -1.63 -19.27
N SER A 242 -13.95 -0.73 -18.29
CA SER A 242 -12.92 0.28 -18.04
C SER A 242 -11.80 -0.30 -17.19
N PRO A 243 -10.53 -0.02 -17.55
CA PRO A 243 -9.39 -0.52 -16.79
C PRO A 243 -9.37 0.12 -15.40
N PRO A 244 -8.94 -0.62 -14.37
CA PRO A 244 -8.74 -0.05 -13.06
C PRO A 244 -7.53 0.90 -13.06
N ARG A 245 -7.47 1.77 -12.04
CA ARG A 245 -6.35 2.69 -11.85
C ARG A 245 -5.59 2.36 -10.57
N ASN A 246 -4.31 2.66 -10.55
CA ASN A 246 -3.50 2.70 -9.35
C ASN A 246 -3.54 4.11 -8.77
N MET A 247 -4.08 4.25 -7.57
CA MET A 247 -4.33 5.51 -6.91
C MET A 247 -3.50 5.61 -5.63
N HIS A 248 -2.90 6.77 -5.38
CA HIS A 248 -2.26 7.09 -4.11
C HIS A 248 -2.78 8.41 -3.54
N ILE A 249 -3.08 8.42 -2.24
CA ILE A 249 -3.35 9.65 -1.49
C ILE A 249 -2.49 9.64 -0.22
N ASP A 250 -1.61 10.64 -0.07
CA ASP A 250 -0.82 10.89 1.15
C ASP A 250 -1.41 12.08 1.91
N VAL A 251 -1.94 11.83 3.10
CA VAL A 251 -2.56 12.83 3.98
C VAL A 251 -1.56 13.25 5.05
N GLY A 252 -1.28 14.54 5.10
CA GLY A 252 -0.19 15.09 5.93
C GLY A 252 1.16 15.02 5.22
N ALA A 253 1.14 15.06 3.88
CA ALA A 253 2.33 14.93 3.04
C ALA A 253 3.46 15.90 3.45
N SER A 254 4.70 15.43 3.36
CA SER A 254 5.89 16.29 3.26
C SER A 254 6.25 16.50 1.79
N ASN A 255 7.32 17.25 1.49
CA ASN A 255 7.81 17.34 0.10
C ASN A 255 8.24 15.95 -0.38
N PHE A 256 8.03 15.65 -1.67
CA PHE A 256 8.06 14.31 -2.25
C PHE A 256 9.24 13.43 -1.79
N ALA A 257 10.47 13.98 -1.74
CA ALA A 257 11.69 13.26 -1.35
C ALA A 257 12.39 13.87 -0.12
N SER A 258 11.70 14.68 0.69
CA SER A 258 12.33 15.42 1.79
C SER A 258 12.81 14.56 2.95
N THR A 259 12.18 13.42 3.17
CA THR A 259 12.53 12.46 4.21
C THR A 259 12.52 11.04 3.65
N PRO A 260 13.17 10.08 4.31
CA PRO A 260 13.14 8.68 3.89
C PRO A 260 11.71 8.09 3.84
N ASN A 261 10.81 8.61 4.66
CA ASN A 261 9.39 8.25 4.74
C ASN A 261 8.44 9.19 3.99
N ALA A 262 9.00 10.08 3.16
CA ALA A 262 8.24 10.95 2.28
C ALA A 262 7.45 10.13 1.23
N PRO A 263 6.55 10.75 0.47
CA PRO A 263 5.76 10.05 -0.55
C PRO A 263 6.61 9.23 -1.53
N LYS A 264 7.88 9.62 -1.74
CA LYS A 264 8.87 8.88 -2.52
C LYS A 264 8.98 7.41 -2.15
N TRP A 265 8.93 7.04 -0.86
CA TRP A 265 9.04 5.63 -0.48
C TRP A 265 7.93 4.79 -1.11
N VAL A 266 6.69 5.27 -1.03
CA VAL A 266 5.54 4.56 -1.60
C VAL A 266 5.71 4.50 -3.12
N TYR A 267 5.96 5.64 -3.76
CA TYR A 267 6.21 5.68 -5.21
C TYR A 267 7.29 4.68 -5.65
N ASP A 268 8.47 4.70 -5.04
CA ASP A 268 9.59 3.83 -5.43
C ASP A 268 9.23 2.35 -5.28
N ARG A 269 8.50 1.97 -4.22
CA ARG A 269 8.14 0.56 -3.95
C ARG A 269 7.17 -0.01 -4.97
N TYR A 270 6.18 0.75 -5.40
CA TYR A 270 5.23 0.32 -6.42
C TYR A 270 5.82 0.46 -7.84
N GLN A 271 6.53 1.55 -8.10
CA GLN A 271 7.16 1.80 -9.41
C GLN A 271 8.21 0.74 -9.76
N ALA A 272 9.07 0.35 -8.81
CA ALA A 272 10.07 -0.69 -9.01
C ALA A 272 9.46 -2.05 -9.40
N ARG A 273 8.14 -2.20 -9.27
CA ARG A 273 7.39 -3.42 -9.54
C ARG A 273 6.50 -3.34 -10.77
N GLY A 274 6.61 -2.26 -11.54
CA GLY A 274 5.76 -2.05 -12.71
C GLY A 274 4.31 -1.71 -12.33
N GLN A 275 4.09 -1.16 -11.14
CA GLN A 275 2.79 -0.68 -10.68
C GLN A 275 2.81 0.86 -10.60
N PRO A 276 2.94 1.58 -11.72
CA PRO A 276 2.92 3.04 -11.71
C PRO A 276 1.56 3.54 -11.20
N PHE A 277 1.55 4.69 -10.54
CA PHE A 277 0.31 5.35 -10.11
C PHE A 277 -0.25 6.22 -11.24
N ASP A 278 -1.51 6.00 -11.60
CA ASP A 278 -2.26 6.87 -12.54
C ASP A 278 -2.59 8.22 -11.90
N LYS A 279 -2.70 8.25 -10.58
CA LYS A 279 -2.91 9.47 -9.81
C LYS A 279 -2.25 9.39 -8.45
N PHE A 280 -1.54 10.46 -8.10
CA PHE A 280 -0.80 10.57 -6.85
C PHE A 280 -1.12 11.91 -6.19
N ILE A 281 -1.87 11.90 -5.09
CA ILE A 281 -2.36 13.13 -4.45
C ILE A 281 -1.67 13.31 -3.10
N ALA A 282 -0.97 14.42 -2.94
CA ALA A 282 -0.42 14.86 -1.66
C ALA A 282 -1.35 15.91 -1.04
N ILE A 283 -1.88 15.64 0.15
CA ILE A 283 -2.75 16.56 0.90
C ILE A 283 -1.95 17.19 2.02
N HIS A 284 -1.85 18.52 2.01
CA HIS A 284 -1.22 19.33 3.06
C HIS A 284 -2.27 20.17 3.80
N GLY A 285 -2.09 20.34 5.11
CA GLY A 285 -2.93 21.23 5.92
C GLY A 285 -2.79 22.70 5.55
N ASP A 286 -1.55 23.13 5.23
CA ASP A 286 -1.23 24.47 4.74
C ASP A 286 -0.87 24.42 3.25
N MET A 287 -1.06 25.52 2.51
CA MET A 287 -0.62 25.61 1.12
C MET A 287 0.91 25.52 1.07
N ALA A 288 1.43 24.34 0.75
CA ALA A 288 2.85 24.13 0.53
C ALA A 288 3.35 25.03 -0.62
N ASP A 289 4.62 25.43 -0.55
CA ASP A 289 5.28 26.07 -1.69
C ASP A 289 5.25 25.09 -2.87
N ALA A 290 4.40 25.38 -3.86
CA ALA A 290 4.19 24.52 -5.01
C ALA A 290 5.52 24.18 -5.72
N LYS A 291 6.48 25.09 -5.73
CA LYS A 291 7.81 24.83 -6.31
C LYS A 291 8.58 23.82 -5.49
N ALA A 292 8.55 23.94 -4.16
CA ALA A 292 9.20 23.00 -3.26
C ALA A 292 8.54 21.61 -3.28
N SER A 293 7.21 21.53 -3.40
CA SER A 293 6.51 20.24 -3.47
C SER A 293 6.79 19.47 -4.77
N HIS A 294 7.16 20.15 -5.85
CA HIS A 294 7.41 19.54 -7.16
C HIS A 294 8.89 19.37 -7.51
N SER A 295 9.83 19.90 -6.72
CA SER A 295 11.26 19.92 -7.09
C SER A 295 11.86 18.54 -7.25
N ASP A 296 11.37 17.57 -6.48
CA ASP A 296 11.89 16.21 -6.43
C ASP A 296 10.93 15.16 -7.03
N VAL A 297 9.86 15.61 -7.70
CA VAL A 297 8.89 14.71 -8.33
C VAL A 297 9.50 14.10 -9.60
N PRO A 298 9.53 12.75 -9.73
CA PRO A 298 10.03 12.06 -10.90
C PRO A 298 9.28 12.46 -12.18
N ALA A 299 10.00 12.46 -13.31
CA ALA A 299 9.47 12.95 -14.59
C ALA A 299 8.20 12.22 -15.05
N ASP A 300 8.08 10.93 -14.79
CA ASP A 300 6.90 10.11 -15.10
C ASP A 300 5.69 10.40 -14.21
N LEU A 301 5.92 11.01 -13.05
CA LEU A 301 4.86 11.46 -12.14
C LEU A 301 4.48 12.94 -12.35
N ILE A 302 5.14 13.64 -13.27
CA ILE A 302 4.77 15.00 -13.69
C ILE A 302 3.46 14.92 -14.49
N GLY A 303 2.36 15.36 -13.87
CA GLY A 303 0.99 15.26 -14.40
C GLY A 303 0.08 14.43 -13.49
N PRO A 304 0.43 13.16 -13.21
CA PRO A 304 -0.26 12.36 -12.19
C PRO A 304 -0.17 12.93 -10.76
N TYR A 305 0.94 13.59 -10.41
CA TYR A 305 1.15 14.18 -9.09
C TYR A 305 0.34 15.46 -8.90
N GLN A 306 -0.45 15.52 -7.83
CA GLN A 306 -1.28 16.67 -7.47
C GLN A 306 -1.08 17.02 -6.00
N VAL A 307 -0.91 18.31 -5.72
CA VAL A 307 -0.81 18.84 -4.35
C VAL A 307 -2.10 19.57 -4.02
N LEU A 308 -2.76 19.18 -2.93
CA LEU A 308 -3.97 19.82 -2.43
C LEU A 308 -3.69 20.46 -1.07
N GLY A 309 -3.73 21.79 -1.02
CA GLY A 309 -3.77 22.52 0.25
C GLY A 309 -5.21 22.58 0.76
N MET A 310 -5.55 21.76 1.76
CA MET A 310 -6.88 21.74 2.36
C MET A 310 -6.85 21.47 3.84
N SER A 311 -7.82 22.04 4.56
CA SER A 311 -8.02 21.74 5.98
C SER A 311 -8.41 20.27 6.15
N LEU A 312 -7.67 19.57 7.02
CA LEU A 312 -7.98 18.20 7.42
C LEU A 312 -9.29 18.13 8.21
N PHE A 313 -9.66 19.22 8.88
CA PHE A 313 -10.92 19.34 9.60
C PHE A 313 -11.98 20.01 8.71
N PRO A 314 -13.18 19.42 8.60
CA PRO A 314 -14.28 20.10 7.95
C PRO A 314 -14.69 21.30 8.81
N ASN A 315 -14.43 22.49 8.30
CA ASN A 315 -14.85 23.80 8.84
C ASN A 315 -16.34 24.09 8.56
N GLY A 316 -17.19 23.07 8.57
CA GLY A 316 -18.61 23.16 8.20
C GLY A 316 -18.91 23.02 6.71
N PHE A 317 -17.89 22.97 5.83
CA PHE A 317 -18.09 22.62 4.42
C PHE A 317 -17.86 21.11 4.20
N GLU A 318 -18.95 20.36 3.99
CA GLU A 318 -18.90 18.91 3.80
C GLU A 318 -17.90 18.50 2.71
N TYR A 319 -17.82 19.24 1.61
CA TYR A 319 -17.04 18.86 0.43
C TYR A 319 -15.52 18.91 0.57
N GLN A 320 -14.98 19.47 1.65
CA GLN A 320 -13.54 19.68 1.84
C GLN A 320 -12.85 18.61 2.70
N GLY A 321 -13.60 17.65 3.25
CA GLY A 321 -13.01 16.57 4.05
C GLY A 321 -12.29 15.52 3.20
N VAL A 322 -11.17 14.99 3.72
CA VAL A 322 -10.36 13.92 3.08
C VAL A 322 -11.23 12.74 2.63
N GLN A 323 -12.20 12.32 3.44
CA GLN A 323 -13.13 11.24 3.11
C GLN A 323 -13.93 11.52 1.83
N ASN A 324 -14.33 12.78 1.62
CA ASN A 324 -15.08 13.18 0.44
C ASN A 324 -14.18 13.32 -0.79
N VAL A 325 -12.91 13.69 -0.61
CA VAL A 325 -11.90 13.59 -1.68
C VAL A 325 -11.76 12.13 -2.12
N ILE A 326 -11.62 11.19 -1.19
CA ILE A 326 -11.52 9.76 -1.49
C ILE A 326 -12.77 9.30 -2.28
N ARG A 327 -13.98 9.53 -1.74
CA ARG A 327 -15.25 9.09 -2.39
C ARG A 327 -15.47 9.64 -3.79
N ARG A 328 -14.94 10.83 -4.10
CA ARG A 328 -15.09 11.47 -5.42
C ARG A 328 -14.04 11.02 -6.42
N THR A 329 -12.91 10.54 -5.93
CA THR A 329 -11.72 10.32 -6.75
C THR A 329 -11.46 8.84 -6.99
N VAL A 330 -11.77 8.01 -6.01
CA VAL A 330 -11.50 6.56 -5.97
C VAL A 330 -12.80 5.79 -6.21
N LYS A 331 -12.71 4.73 -7.00
CA LYS A 331 -13.77 3.75 -7.26
C LYS A 331 -13.39 2.42 -6.59
N GLU A 332 -14.38 1.56 -6.33
CA GLU A 332 -14.15 0.22 -5.74
C GLU A 332 -13.30 -0.70 -6.62
N GLU A 333 -13.16 -0.38 -7.91
CA GLU A 333 -12.35 -1.13 -8.87
C GLU A 333 -10.89 -0.67 -8.95
N ASP A 334 -10.60 0.55 -8.48
CA ASP A 334 -9.23 1.06 -8.44
C ASP A 334 -8.42 0.32 -7.38
N PHE A 335 -7.12 0.15 -7.60
CA PHE A 335 -6.19 -0.20 -6.53
C PHE A 335 -5.82 1.07 -5.78
N PHE A 336 -6.26 1.21 -4.53
CA PHE A 336 -6.06 2.43 -3.75
C PHE A 336 -5.13 2.23 -2.55
N VAL A 337 -4.05 3.01 -2.56
CA VAL A 337 -3.11 3.18 -1.44
C VAL A 337 -3.39 4.49 -0.72
N LEU A 338 -3.78 4.41 0.55
CA LEU A 338 -3.92 5.55 1.44
C LEU A 338 -2.75 5.58 2.43
N LYS A 339 -2.12 6.74 2.57
CA LYS A 339 -1.17 7.01 3.66
C LYS A 339 -1.68 8.16 4.51
N VAL A 340 -1.66 8.02 5.83
CA VAL A 340 -2.01 9.06 6.80
C VAL A 340 -0.88 9.16 7.81
N HIS A 341 -0.15 10.27 7.79
CA HIS A 341 0.99 10.51 8.68
C HIS A 341 1.00 11.96 9.19
N ASP A 342 1.66 12.17 10.33
CA ASP A 342 1.92 13.48 10.95
C ASP A 342 0.75 14.47 11.05
N ASN A 343 -0.48 13.97 11.04
CA ASN A 343 -1.67 14.80 11.22
C ASN A 343 -1.95 15.03 12.70
N SER A 344 -2.75 16.06 12.98
CA SER A 344 -3.27 16.25 14.32
C SER A 344 -3.99 14.99 14.82
N ARG A 345 -3.80 14.69 16.10
CA ARG A 345 -4.34 13.48 16.72
C ARG A 345 -5.85 13.34 16.57
N GLU A 346 -6.57 14.45 16.76
CA GLU A 346 -8.02 14.51 16.66
C GLU A 346 -8.51 14.11 15.26
N PHE A 347 -7.84 14.57 14.20
CA PHE A 347 -8.17 14.16 12.84
C PHE A 347 -7.96 12.65 12.65
N SER A 348 -6.77 12.14 13.00
CA SER A 348 -6.42 10.74 12.79
C SER A 348 -7.39 9.79 13.49
N GLU A 349 -7.74 10.07 14.75
CA GLU A 349 -8.67 9.23 15.51
C GLU A 349 -10.08 9.24 14.95
N ARG A 350 -10.58 10.43 14.58
CA ARG A 350 -11.90 10.54 13.93
C ARG A 350 -11.92 9.83 12.59
N PHE A 351 -10.92 10.08 11.75
CA PHE A 351 -10.81 9.51 10.42
C PHE A 351 -10.81 7.98 10.48
N VAL A 352 -10.01 7.40 11.38
CA VAL A 352 -9.92 5.95 11.49
C VAL A 352 -11.18 5.35 12.15
N LYS A 353 -11.81 6.05 13.10
CA LYS A 353 -13.11 5.61 13.64
C LYS A 353 -14.16 5.50 12.54
N ASP A 354 -14.19 6.46 11.62
CA ASP A 354 -15.12 6.45 10.48
C ASP A 354 -14.80 5.32 9.49
N LEU A 355 -13.52 4.93 9.35
CA LEU A 355 -13.12 3.74 8.57
C LEU A 355 -13.58 2.44 9.23
N VAL A 356 -13.42 2.31 10.54
CA VAL A 356 -13.78 1.09 11.29
C VAL A 356 -15.30 0.93 11.39
N SER A 357 -16.05 2.03 11.56
CA SER A 357 -17.52 1.97 11.55
C SER A 357 -18.06 1.59 10.17
N ASP A 358 -17.39 2.10 9.12
CA ASP A 358 -17.73 1.92 7.70
C ASP A 358 -19.19 2.27 7.37
N GLU A 359 -19.81 3.16 8.14
CA GLU A 359 -21.22 3.59 7.92
C GLU A 359 -21.44 4.17 6.52
N ASN A 360 -20.37 4.63 5.88
CA ASN A 360 -20.38 5.31 4.59
C ASN A 360 -19.65 4.55 3.48
N GLY A 361 -19.30 3.27 3.68
CA GLY A 361 -18.63 2.45 2.68
C GLY A 361 -17.27 2.98 2.24
N LEU A 362 -16.51 3.58 3.15
CA LEU A 362 -15.18 4.12 2.85
C LEU A 362 -14.12 3.02 2.92
N ALA A 363 -14.29 2.02 3.78
CA ALA A 363 -13.31 0.94 3.97
C ALA A 363 -13.11 0.12 2.69
N LYS A 364 -14.20 -0.20 1.98
CA LYS A 364 -14.16 -0.94 0.70
C LYS A 364 -13.46 -0.21 -0.46
N LEU A 365 -13.14 1.07 -0.29
CA LEU A 365 -12.41 1.84 -1.30
C LEU A 365 -10.89 1.71 -1.12
N ILE A 366 -10.40 1.26 0.04
CA ILE A 366 -8.99 1.29 0.42
C ILE A 366 -8.43 -0.13 0.45
N ASP A 367 -7.48 -0.43 -0.43
CA ASP A 367 -6.80 -1.73 -0.46
C ASP A 367 -5.63 -1.78 0.51
N GLU A 368 -4.80 -0.74 0.52
CA GLU A 368 -3.65 -0.60 1.40
C GLU A 368 -3.70 0.69 2.20
N PHE A 369 -3.43 0.58 3.51
CA PHE A 369 -3.48 1.71 4.42
C PHE A 369 -2.22 1.80 5.28
N TYR A 370 -1.45 2.86 5.11
CA TYR A 370 -0.26 3.17 5.88
C TYR A 370 -0.61 4.23 6.93
N PHE A 371 -0.53 3.88 8.22
CA PHE A 371 -1.02 4.75 9.28
C PHE A 371 -0.05 4.86 10.45
N GLU A 372 0.33 6.08 10.81
CA GLU A 372 1.12 6.34 12.02
C GLU A 372 0.19 6.55 13.23
N HIS A 373 -0.13 5.47 13.94
CA HIS A 373 -0.97 5.56 15.13
C HIS A 373 -0.15 5.94 16.37
N LYS A 374 -0.16 7.23 16.73
CA LYS A 374 0.56 7.78 17.89
C LYS A 374 -0.15 7.40 19.21
N VAL A 375 0.31 6.34 19.86
CA VAL A 375 -0.20 5.83 21.16
C VAL A 375 0.86 5.87 22.27
N LYS A 376 0.44 5.86 23.54
CA LYS A 376 1.35 5.96 24.69
C LYS A 376 1.86 4.59 25.11
N PHE A 377 3.11 4.31 24.77
CA PHE A 377 3.87 3.19 25.32
C PHE A 377 5.35 3.55 25.41
N ASN A 378 6.08 2.91 26.33
CA ASN A 378 7.54 3.02 26.38
C ASN A 378 8.08 2.08 25.29
N PRO A 379 8.79 2.52 24.24
CA PRO A 379 9.68 3.70 24.11
C PRO A 379 9.16 4.92 23.32
N MET A 380 7.97 4.87 22.74
CA MET A 380 7.50 5.91 21.80
C MET A 380 6.86 7.14 22.46
N ALA A 381 6.65 7.11 23.78
CA ALA A 381 6.03 8.23 24.50
C ALA A 381 6.79 9.56 24.34
N ALA A 382 8.13 9.56 24.41
CA ALA A 382 8.92 10.78 24.29
C ALA A 382 8.98 11.30 22.84
N PRO A 383 9.33 10.48 21.83
CA PRO A 383 9.38 10.91 20.43
C PRO A 383 8.07 11.50 19.92
N TRP A 384 6.93 11.01 20.42
CA TRP A 384 5.60 11.52 20.05
C TRP A 384 5.08 12.64 20.96
N SER A 385 5.89 13.14 21.90
CA SER A 385 5.49 14.19 22.85
C SER A 385 4.20 13.83 23.62
N LEU A 386 4.15 12.61 24.15
CA LEU A 386 3.00 12.03 24.89
C LEU A 386 3.27 11.88 26.41
N GLU A 387 4.41 12.36 26.90
CA GLU A 387 4.81 12.21 28.31
C GLU A 387 3.83 12.94 29.25
N ASP A 388 3.51 14.21 28.93
CA ASP A 388 2.70 15.12 29.77
C ASP A 388 1.19 15.03 29.55
N LYS A 389 0.73 14.30 28.52
CA LYS A 389 -0.71 14.18 28.23
C LYS A 389 -1.35 13.17 29.17
N HIS A 390 -2.53 13.51 29.72
CA HIS A 390 -3.31 12.64 30.59
C HIS A 390 -3.52 11.27 29.92
N LYS A 391 -3.11 10.19 30.60
CA LYS A 391 -3.19 8.80 30.10
C LYS A 391 -4.60 8.41 29.62
N SER A 392 -5.64 8.95 30.22
CA SER A 392 -7.03 8.66 29.84
C SER A 392 -7.40 9.20 28.46
N GLN A 393 -6.68 10.22 27.99
CA GLN A 393 -6.94 10.80 26.69
C GLN A 393 -6.13 10.13 25.61
N VAL A 394 -4.97 9.51 25.88
CA VAL A 394 -4.07 8.89 24.88
C VAL A 394 -4.21 7.38 24.89
N GLY A 395 -4.58 6.78 23.76
CA GLY A 395 -4.61 5.31 23.62
C GLY A 395 -3.26 4.66 23.93
N ASP A 396 -3.24 3.35 24.08
CA ASP A 396 -2.05 2.54 24.37
C ASP A 396 -1.74 1.53 23.25
N LEU A 397 -0.71 0.70 23.42
CA LEU A 397 -0.37 -0.31 22.41
C LEU A 397 -1.54 -1.26 22.13
N SER A 398 -2.30 -1.67 23.15
CA SER A 398 -3.48 -2.54 23.02
C SER A 398 -4.54 -1.91 22.12
N THR A 399 -4.86 -0.64 22.33
CA THR A 399 -5.80 0.09 21.46
C THR A 399 -5.32 0.16 20.01
N SER A 400 -4.01 0.31 19.78
CA SER A 400 -3.44 0.31 18.43
C SER A 400 -3.57 -1.05 17.76
N TYR A 401 -3.22 -2.14 18.45
CA TYR A 401 -3.35 -3.49 17.92
C TYR A 401 -4.79 -3.82 17.53
N LYS A 402 -5.72 -3.53 18.44
CA LYS A 402 -7.14 -3.71 18.17
C LYS A 402 -7.55 -2.93 16.92
N LEU A 403 -7.12 -1.67 16.81
CA LEU A 403 -7.45 -0.83 15.67
C LEU A 403 -6.95 -1.41 14.34
N PHE A 404 -5.67 -1.76 14.25
CA PHE A 404 -5.11 -2.35 13.02
C PHE A 404 -5.79 -3.67 12.68
N LYS A 405 -6.12 -4.50 13.68
CA LYS A 405 -6.88 -5.72 13.46
C LYS A 405 -8.28 -5.43 12.93
N ASP A 406 -9.01 -4.50 13.53
CA ASP A 406 -10.36 -4.11 13.11
C ASP A 406 -10.36 -3.58 11.66
N LEU A 407 -9.33 -2.83 11.25
CA LEU A 407 -9.14 -2.41 9.85
C LEU A 407 -8.90 -3.61 8.92
N ARG A 408 -8.06 -4.57 9.32
CA ARG A 408 -7.79 -5.79 8.54
C ARG A 408 -9.02 -6.68 8.42
N ASP A 409 -9.83 -6.78 9.47
CA ASP A 409 -11.12 -7.49 9.44
C ASP A 409 -12.13 -6.85 8.46
N ARG A 410 -11.95 -5.58 8.08
CA ARG A 410 -12.74 -4.87 7.06
C ARG A 410 -12.18 -5.00 5.64
N GLY A 411 -11.08 -5.73 5.45
CA GLY A 411 -10.47 -5.92 4.13
C GLY A 411 -9.38 -4.92 3.78
N ILE A 412 -9.05 -4.00 4.68
CA ILE A 412 -7.96 -3.04 4.48
C ILE A 412 -6.64 -3.69 4.90
N ARG A 413 -5.66 -3.78 4.00
CA ARG A 413 -4.28 -4.18 4.37
C ARG A 413 -3.60 -3.04 5.12
N ALA A 414 -3.87 -2.97 6.42
CA ALA A 414 -3.38 -1.90 7.28
C ALA A 414 -1.96 -2.20 7.79
N HIS A 415 -1.07 -1.24 7.57
CA HIS A 415 0.35 -1.26 7.89
C HIS A 415 0.67 -0.11 8.86
N SER A 416 1.34 -0.43 9.97
CA SER A 416 1.76 0.59 10.92
C SER A 416 2.99 1.34 10.39
N TRP A 417 2.80 2.65 10.19
CA TRP A 417 3.80 3.53 9.61
C TRP A 417 4.80 4.03 10.69
N PRO A 418 6.10 3.98 10.41
CA PRO A 418 7.15 4.43 11.33
C PRO A 418 7.27 5.97 11.39
#